data_AF-A0A369K0R1-F1
#
_entry.id   AF-A0A369K0R1-F1
#
_cell.length_a   1.000
_cell.length_b   1.000
_cell.length_c   1.000
_cell.angle_alpha   90.00
_cell.angle_beta   90.00
_cell.angle_gamma   90.00
#
_symmetry.space_group_name_H-M   'P 1'
#
loop_
_entity.id
_entity.type
_entity.pdbx_description
1 polymer ?
#
loop_
_entity_poly.entity_id
_entity_poly.type
_entity_poly.pdbx_seq_one_letter_code
_entity_poly.pdbx_strand_id
1 'polypeptide(L)'
;MDSLRRLKDLLAELDVEQTHPAKRDHSLFYRIIKEEILSPKSPFIKRVPPIEFVIYAIKNIVAAPLSSSRIPDLLHLLTIAEFYRGRTLDYARNASTWNGYYTKDNEQNENALVCLSATEAAFLKKLENKNTAFRKVYIAILCTCCQLDMHLLWTASPLSITDFLVRFNEYFPSLNEYRNIESNPIFRYGLSEEESAKLQDIGLTCCEFVQDSVEWAMENKGDGQRLHDVFQGEQFQETFRRPCQDAQIYSLIKFFLDHVALAAKGVNEMFIQNED
;
A
#
# COMPACT_ATOMS: atom_id res chain seq x y z
N MET A 1 5.01 -10.13 24.91
CA MET A 1 6.26 -10.56 24.25
C MET A 1 6.05 -11.82 23.41
N ASP A 2 5.18 -12.74 23.83
CA ASP A 2 4.94 -14.00 23.10
C ASP A 2 4.36 -13.86 21.69
N SER A 3 3.45 -12.92 21.43
CA SER A 3 2.77 -12.85 20.13
C SER A 3 3.69 -12.39 18.97
N LEU A 4 4.64 -11.49 19.22
CA LEU A 4 5.64 -11.05 18.21
C LEU A 4 6.70 -12.13 17.95
N ARG A 5 7.08 -12.87 18.99
CA ARG A 5 7.98 -14.01 18.88
C ARG A 5 7.31 -15.12 18.09
N ARG A 6 6.07 -15.46 18.43
CA ARG A 6 5.22 -16.41 17.70
C ARG A 6 5.00 -16.01 16.24
N LEU A 7 4.85 -14.73 15.95
CA LEU A 7 4.79 -14.20 14.58
C LEU A 7 6.12 -14.40 13.85
N LYS A 8 7.26 -14.09 14.48
CA LYS A 8 8.59 -14.32 13.89
C LYS A 8 8.86 -15.80 13.64
N ASP A 9 8.47 -16.65 14.58
CA ASP A 9 8.61 -18.10 14.47
C ASP A 9 7.71 -18.63 13.32
N LEU A 10 6.46 -18.17 13.24
CA LEU A 10 5.56 -18.46 12.10
C LEU A 10 6.14 -17.99 10.77
N LEU A 11 6.76 -16.82 10.73
CA LEU A 11 7.32 -16.29 9.47
C LEU A 11 8.58 -17.05 9.06
N ALA A 12 9.41 -17.45 10.03
CA ALA A 12 10.55 -18.33 9.79
C ALA A 12 10.11 -19.71 9.30
N GLU A 13 9.05 -20.29 9.88
CA GLU A 13 8.43 -21.54 9.41
C GLU A 13 7.90 -21.39 7.97
N LEU A 14 7.23 -20.28 7.67
CA LEU A 14 6.66 -19.98 6.35
C LEU A 14 7.73 -19.73 5.27
N ASP A 15 8.88 -19.16 5.64
CA ASP A 15 10.06 -18.94 4.77
C ASP A 15 10.80 -20.26 4.49
N VAL A 16 10.95 -21.14 5.49
CA VAL A 16 11.55 -22.48 5.32
C VAL A 16 10.69 -23.34 4.37
N GLU A 17 9.37 -23.24 4.47
CA GLU A 17 8.43 -23.99 3.63
C GLU A 17 8.24 -23.41 2.21
N GLN A 18 8.81 -22.24 1.86
CA GLN A 18 8.68 -21.67 0.49
C GLN A 18 9.27 -22.59 -0.60
N THR A 19 9.99 -23.63 -0.18
CA THR A 19 10.52 -24.71 -1.01
C THR A 19 9.47 -25.72 -1.50
N HIS A 20 8.24 -25.73 -0.96
CA HIS A 20 7.18 -26.67 -1.35
C HIS A 20 5.81 -25.99 -1.61
N PRO A 21 5.22 -26.11 -2.82
CA PRO A 21 4.09 -25.30 -3.28
C PRO A 21 2.69 -25.84 -2.94
N ALA A 22 2.53 -26.67 -1.91
CA ALA A 22 1.22 -27.21 -1.54
C ALA A 22 0.32 -26.12 -0.93
N LYS A 23 -0.94 -26.03 -1.42
CA LYS A 23 -1.99 -25.07 -1.05
C LYS A 23 -1.97 -24.75 0.45
N ARG A 24 -1.47 -23.57 0.81
CA ARG A 24 -1.37 -23.11 2.20
C ARG A 24 -2.68 -22.48 2.68
N ASP A 25 -3.08 -22.84 3.89
CA ASP A 25 -4.10 -22.12 4.64
C ASP A 25 -3.48 -20.89 5.32
N HIS A 26 -3.36 -19.80 4.56
CA HIS A 26 -2.88 -18.51 5.07
C HIS A 26 -3.90 -17.82 5.99
N SER A 27 -5.08 -18.41 6.24
CA SER A 27 -6.16 -17.77 7.02
C SER A 27 -5.71 -17.42 8.44
N LEU A 28 -4.86 -18.24 9.06
CA LEU A 28 -4.31 -17.97 10.39
C LEU A 28 -3.45 -16.70 10.39
N PHE A 29 -2.61 -16.52 9.37
CA PHE A 29 -1.74 -15.35 9.24
C PHE A 29 -2.54 -14.08 8.96
N TYR A 30 -3.51 -14.15 8.03
CA TYR A 30 -4.44 -13.06 7.77
C TYR A 30 -5.26 -12.68 8.99
N ARG A 31 -5.74 -13.67 9.75
CA ARG A 31 -6.45 -13.44 11.01
C ARG A 31 -5.55 -12.71 12.00
N ILE A 32 -4.31 -13.14 12.18
CA ILE A 32 -3.35 -12.45 13.07
C ILE A 32 -3.10 -11.01 12.61
N ILE A 33 -2.90 -10.75 11.31
CA ILE A 33 -2.76 -9.36 10.84
C ILE A 33 -4.01 -8.55 11.12
N LYS A 34 -5.18 -9.10 10.81
CA LYS A 34 -6.45 -8.39 10.95
C LYS A 34 -6.79 -8.11 12.43
N GLU A 35 -6.58 -9.10 13.30
CA GLU A 35 -6.94 -9.04 14.72
C GLU A 35 -5.85 -8.39 15.59
N GLU A 36 -4.58 -8.59 15.27
CA GLU A 36 -3.45 -8.13 16.08
C GLU A 36 -2.72 -6.91 15.48
N ILE A 37 -2.85 -6.59 14.20
CA ILE A 37 -2.13 -5.45 13.61
C ILE A 37 -3.10 -4.34 13.17
N LEU A 38 -4.15 -4.70 12.45
CA LEU A 38 -5.12 -3.74 11.89
C LEU A 38 -6.27 -3.41 12.85
N SER A 39 -6.43 -4.16 13.95
CA SER A 39 -7.51 -3.96 14.91
C SER A 39 -7.30 -2.71 15.77
N PRO A 40 -8.32 -1.84 15.94
CA PRO A 40 -8.28 -0.68 16.84
C PRO A 40 -8.13 -1.02 18.32
N LYS A 41 -8.22 -2.31 18.70
CA LYS A 41 -8.02 -2.79 20.09
C LYS A 41 -6.68 -3.51 20.28
N SER A 42 -5.83 -3.53 19.27
CA SER A 42 -4.59 -4.29 19.30
C SER A 42 -3.62 -3.76 20.37
N PRO A 43 -2.96 -4.64 21.15
CA PRO A 43 -1.86 -4.26 22.04
C PRO A 43 -0.64 -3.73 21.25
N PHE A 44 -0.58 -3.97 19.94
CA PHE A 44 0.44 -3.47 19.01
C PHE A 44 0.14 -2.07 18.48
N ILE A 45 -0.96 -1.42 18.84
CA ILE A 45 -1.17 0.01 18.52
C ILE A 45 -0.01 0.87 19.03
N LYS A 46 0.69 0.42 20.09
CA LYS A 46 1.89 1.08 20.63
C LYS A 46 3.19 0.76 19.89
N ARG A 47 3.22 -0.19 18.94
CA ARG A 47 4.42 -0.63 18.23
C ARG A 47 4.11 -1.00 16.78
N VAL A 48 4.74 -0.28 15.84
CA VAL A 48 4.63 -0.55 14.40
C VAL A 48 5.08 -2.00 14.10
N PRO A 49 4.29 -2.80 13.35
CA PRO A 49 4.63 -4.18 13.02
C PRO A 49 5.89 -4.25 12.15
N PRO A 50 6.82 -5.21 12.36
CA PRO A 50 8.06 -5.24 11.57
C PRO A 50 7.79 -5.32 10.06
N ILE A 51 8.61 -4.62 9.27
CA ILE A 51 8.38 -4.41 7.83
C ILE A 51 8.32 -5.71 7.04
N GLU A 52 9.04 -6.74 7.47
CA GLU A 52 9.05 -8.07 6.85
C GLU A 52 7.66 -8.70 6.86
N PHE A 53 6.90 -8.52 7.95
CA PHE A 53 5.52 -9.00 8.06
C PHE A 53 4.60 -8.28 7.09
N VAL A 54 4.74 -6.97 7.01
CA VAL A 54 3.92 -6.13 6.11
C VAL A 54 4.18 -6.51 4.66
N ILE A 55 5.45 -6.67 4.28
CA ILE A 55 5.84 -7.10 2.93
C ILE A 55 5.30 -8.49 2.61
N TYR A 56 5.45 -9.45 3.52
CA TYR A 56 4.92 -10.80 3.33
C TYR A 56 3.41 -10.77 3.17
N ALA A 57 2.68 -10.02 4.01
CA ALA A 57 1.24 -9.85 3.91
C ALA A 57 0.80 -9.32 2.54
N ILE A 58 1.43 -8.24 2.09
CA ILE A 58 1.14 -7.65 0.79
C ILE A 58 1.38 -8.66 -0.32
N LYS A 59 2.54 -9.33 -0.32
CA LYS A 59 2.88 -10.37 -1.31
C LYS A 59 1.84 -11.46 -1.38
N ASN A 60 1.28 -11.88 -0.24
CA ASN A 60 0.21 -12.89 -0.19
C ASN A 60 -1.12 -12.36 -0.74
N ILE A 61 -1.44 -11.08 -0.55
CA ILE A 61 -2.67 -10.50 -1.12
C ILE A 61 -2.57 -10.48 -2.64
N VAL A 62 -1.42 -10.03 -3.15
CA VAL A 62 -1.20 -9.84 -4.60
C VAL A 62 -0.80 -11.13 -5.34
N ALA A 63 -0.57 -12.24 -4.63
CA ALA A 63 -0.25 -13.54 -5.24
C ALA A 63 -1.46 -14.23 -5.89
N ALA A 64 -2.68 -13.81 -5.51
CA ALA A 64 -3.92 -14.24 -6.14
C ALA A 64 -4.54 -13.07 -6.91
N PRO A 65 -5.47 -13.34 -7.86
CA PRO A 65 -6.24 -12.28 -8.51
C PRO A 65 -6.86 -11.34 -7.47
N LEU A 66 -6.70 -10.04 -7.67
CA LEU A 66 -7.20 -9.06 -6.71
C LEU A 66 -8.73 -9.04 -6.72
N SER A 67 -9.31 -9.09 -5.52
CA SER A 67 -10.75 -8.98 -5.30
C SER A 67 -11.07 -7.72 -4.49
N SER A 68 -12.27 -7.18 -4.67
CA SER A 68 -12.73 -5.97 -3.96
C SER A 68 -12.80 -6.13 -2.43
N SER A 69 -12.84 -7.38 -1.96
CA SER A 69 -12.76 -7.72 -0.54
C SER A 69 -11.36 -7.61 0.06
N ARG A 70 -10.30 -7.64 -0.78
CA ARG A 70 -8.90 -7.63 -0.33
C ARG A 70 -8.18 -6.31 -0.60
N ILE A 71 -8.65 -5.52 -1.57
CA ILE A 71 -8.01 -4.24 -1.91
C ILE A 71 -7.98 -3.25 -0.74
N PRO A 72 -9.01 -3.10 0.12
CA PRO A 72 -8.92 -2.23 1.29
C PRO A 72 -7.79 -2.61 2.25
N ASP A 73 -7.63 -3.90 2.53
CA ASP A 73 -6.55 -4.40 3.39
C ASP A 73 -5.19 -4.17 2.73
N LEU A 74 -5.10 -4.35 1.41
CA LEU A 74 -3.91 -4.04 0.63
C LEU A 74 -3.52 -2.56 0.74
N LEU A 75 -4.47 -1.64 0.60
CA LEU A 75 -4.24 -0.19 0.74
C LEU A 75 -3.72 0.17 2.13
N HIS A 76 -4.29 -0.42 3.18
CA HIS A 76 -3.81 -0.21 4.54
C HIS A 76 -2.37 -0.70 4.72
N LEU A 77 -2.06 -1.91 4.25
CA LEU A 77 -0.70 -2.46 4.36
C LEU A 77 0.31 -1.67 3.52
N LEU A 78 -0.06 -1.23 2.32
CA LEU A 78 0.78 -0.35 1.49
C LEU A 78 1.06 0.98 2.18
N THR A 79 0.10 1.52 2.91
CA THR A 79 0.29 2.75 3.69
C THR A 79 1.29 2.54 4.83
N ILE A 80 1.24 1.40 5.51
CA ILE A 80 2.22 1.04 6.53
C ILE A 80 3.62 0.93 5.90
N ALA A 81 3.74 0.31 4.72
CA ALA A 81 5.01 0.25 3.99
C ALA A 81 5.51 1.65 3.58
N GLU A 82 4.62 2.56 3.17
CA GLU A 82 4.97 3.95 2.87
C GLU A 82 5.41 4.72 4.11
N PHE A 83 4.78 4.47 5.26
CA PHE A 83 5.23 5.02 6.54
C PHE A 83 6.66 4.58 6.87
N TYR A 84 6.99 3.30 6.67
CA TYR A 84 8.36 2.81 6.80
C TYR A 84 9.32 3.55 5.86
N ARG A 85 8.94 3.70 4.58
CA ARG A 85 9.75 4.42 3.59
C ARG A 85 10.03 5.87 4.02
N GLY A 86 9.00 6.60 4.46
CA GLY A 86 9.10 7.97 4.93
C GLY A 86 10.02 8.08 6.16
N ARG A 87 9.80 7.22 7.15
CA ARG A 87 10.62 7.20 8.37
C ARG A 87 12.09 6.88 8.08
N THR A 88 12.37 5.90 7.23
CA THR A 88 13.74 5.56 6.80
C THR A 88 14.42 6.73 6.10
N LEU A 89 13.68 7.48 5.28
CA LEU A 89 14.21 8.67 4.62
C LEU A 89 14.52 9.79 5.62
N ASP A 90 13.64 10.03 6.59
CA ASP A 90 13.88 11.06 7.60
C ASP A 90 15.11 10.73 8.46
N TYR A 91 15.31 9.44 8.79
CA TYR A 91 16.56 8.99 9.40
C TYR A 91 17.76 9.23 8.50
N ALA A 92 17.68 8.90 7.21
CA ALA A 92 18.77 9.12 6.27
C ALA A 92 19.18 10.60 6.18
N ARG A 93 18.20 11.51 6.16
CA ARG A 93 18.42 12.96 6.13
C ARG A 93 19.06 13.47 7.42
N ASN A 94 18.54 13.03 8.56
CA ASN A 94 19.07 13.42 9.86
C ASN A 94 20.51 12.92 10.01
N ALA A 95 20.76 11.65 9.70
CA ALA A 95 22.11 11.06 9.73
C ALA A 95 23.08 11.79 8.81
N SER A 96 22.66 12.11 7.57
CA SER A 96 23.49 12.88 6.63
C SER A 96 23.79 14.30 7.14
N THR A 97 22.81 14.96 7.76
CA THR A 97 22.96 16.30 8.34
C THR A 97 23.96 16.29 9.50
N TRP A 98 23.77 15.38 10.46
CA TRP A 98 24.67 15.24 11.62
C TRP A 98 26.06 14.82 11.20
N ASN A 99 26.18 13.89 10.24
CA ASN A 99 27.46 13.49 9.69
C ASN A 99 28.21 14.70 9.09
N GLY A 100 27.51 15.54 8.32
CA GLY A 100 28.10 16.76 7.75
C GLY A 100 28.50 17.81 8.79
N TYR A 101 27.78 17.90 9.91
CA TYR A 101 28.13 18.79 11.03
C TYR A 101 29.39 18.30 11.76
N TYR A 102 29.39 17.04 12.20
CA TYR A 102 30.49 16.48 12.99
C TYR A 102 31.76 16.21 12.19
N THR A 103 31.66 15.95 10.88
CA THR A 103 32.87 15.84 10.03
C THR A 103 33.67 17.14 10.04
N LYS A 104 33.00 18.30 10.03
CA LYS A 104 33.65 19.62 10.09
C LYS A 104 34.22 19.95 11.47
N ASP A 105 33.58 19.47 12.53
CA ASP A 105 33.99 19.70 13.91
C ASP A 105 35.15 18.79 14.34
N ASN A 106 35.16 17.53 13.85
CA ASN A 106 36.23 16.57 14.07
C ASN A 106 37.57 16.97 13.40
N GLU A 107 37.54 17.83 12.38
CA GLU A 107 38.77 18.43 11.84
C GLU A 107 39.48 19.35 12.86
N GLN A 108 38.80 19.74 13.94
CA GLN A 108 39.26 20.73 14.92
C GLN A 108 39.47 20.18 16.34
N ASN A 109 39.06 18.94 16.63
CA ASN A 109 39.07 18.35 17.98
C ASN A 109 39.72 16.95 18.02
N GLU A 110 40.51 16.68 19.07
CA GLU A 110 41.21 15.38 19.26
C GLU A 110 40.29 14.22 19.66
N ASN A 111 39.08 14.49 20.17
CA ASN A 111 38.06 13.48 20.46
C ASN A 111 37.15 13.29 19.24
N ALA A 112 37.67 12.65 18.21
CA ALA A 112 36.94 12.41 16.97
C ALA A 112 35.72 11.50 17.21
N LEU A 113 34.52 12.03 16.98
CA LEU A 113 33.29 11.23 16.93
C LEU A 113 33.32 10.28 15.72
N VAL A 114 32.75 9.09 15.86
CA VAL A 114 32.60 8.15 14.73
C VAL A 114 31.60 8.72 13.73
N CYS A 115 32.09 9.06 12.53
CA CYS A 115 31.28 9.52 11.41
C CYS A 115 30.92 8.36 10.47
N LEU A 116 29.93 8.57 9.61
CA LEU A 116 29.54 7.61 8.56
C LEU A 116 30.71 7.35 7.61
N SER A 117 30.87 6.08 7.23
CA SER A 117 31.77 5.69 6.15
C SER A 117 31.32 6.27 4.81
N ALA A 118 32.25 6.35 3.85
CA ALA A 118 31.93 6.81 2.49
C ALA A 118 30.83 5.96 1.82
N THR A 119 30.80 4.67 2.11
CA THR A 119 29.79 3.72 1.62
C THR A 119 28.41 3.99 2.19
N GLU A 120 28.31 4.28 3.49
CA GLU A 120 27.04 4.59 4.16
C GLU A 120 26.51 5.95 3.68
N ALA A 121 27.36 6.97 3.64
CA ALA A 121 26.99 8.29 3.11
C ALA A 121 26.49 8.22 1.66
N ALA A 122 27.15 7.42 0.81
CA ALA A 122 26.72 7.21 -0.57
C ALA A 122 25.36 6.48 -0.66
N PHE A 123 25.11 5.51 0.23
CA PHE A 123 23.83 4.82 0.32
C PHE A 123 22.69 5.76 0.74
N LEU A 124 22.87 6.55 1.80
CA LEU A 124 21.86 7.50 2.29
C LEU A 124 21.53 8.54 1.21
N LYS A 125 22.55 9.10 0.54
CA LYS A 125 22.36 10.02 -0.59
C LYS A 125 21.58 9.38 -1.74
N LYS A 126 21.82 8.10 -2.03
CA LYS A 126 21.06 7.36 -3.06
C LYS A 126 19.61 7.17 -2.67
N LEU A 127 19.29 6.96 -1.38
CA LEU A 127 17.91 6.90 -0.89
C LEU A 127 17.21 8.24 -1.09
N GLU A 128 17.85 9.35 -0.71
CA GLU A 128 17.29 10.70 -0.87
C GLU A 128 17.01 11.03 -2.33
N ASN A 129 17.96 10.76 -3.23
CA ASN A 129 17.81 11.01 -4.67
C ASN A 129 16.63 10.24 -5.29
N LYS A 130 16.30 9.07 -4.74
CA LYS A 130 15.23 8.21 -5.25
C LYS A 130 13.86 8.49 -4.62
N ASN A 131 13.81 9.26 -3.53
CA ASN A 131 12.59 9.51 -2.76
C ASN A 131 11.40 9.94 -3.63
N THR A 132 11.58 11.00 -4.43
CA THR A 132 10.49 11.55 -5.24
C THR A 132 9.96 10.54 -6.26
N ALA A 133 10.84 9.72 -6.85
CA ALA A 133 10.43 8.69 -7.80
C ALA A 133 9.59 7.60 -7.11
N PHE A 134 10.02 7.10 -5.95
CA PHE A 134 9.26 6.07 -5.23
C PHE A 134 7.98 6.60 -4.61
N ARG A 135 7.93 7.88 -4.23
CA ARG A 135 6.67 8.52 -3.84
C ARG A 135 5.67 8.54 -4.99
N LYS A 136 6.11 8.89 -6.20
CA LYS A 136 5.25 8.81 -7.40
C LYS A 136 4.75 7.38 -7.67
N VAL A 137 5.61 6.37 -7.48
CA VAL A 137 5.21 4.95 -7.61
C VAL A 137 4.14 4.59 -6.58
N TYR A 138 4.32 4.98 -5.30
CA TYR A 138 3.32 4.76 -4.26
C TYR A 138 1.96 5.37 -4.61
N ILE A 139 1.94 6.63 -5.05
CA ILE A 139 0.70 7.32 -5.44
C ILE A 139 0.05 6.64 -6.66
N ALA A 140 0.84 6.20 -7.64
CA ALA A 140 0.32 5.46 -8.79
C ALA A 140 -0.32 4.13 -8.37
N ILE A 141 0.31 3.38 -7.45
CA ILE A 141 -0.26 2.15 -6.89
C ILE A 141 -1.58 2.45 -6.17
N LEU A 142 -1.59 3.49 -5.31
CA LEU A 142 -2.76 3.90 -4.55
C LEU A 142 -3.95 4.22 -5.47
N CYS A 143 -3.74 5.11 -6.45
CA CYS A 143 -4.75 5.48 -7.44
C CYS A 143 -5.27 4.26 -8.22
N THR A 144 -4.36 3.40 -8.69
CA THR A 144 -4.72 2.19 -9.45
C THR A 144 -5.54 1.22 -8.61
N CYS A 145 -5.15 0.97 -7.36
CA CYS A 145 -5.90 0.12 -6.43
C CYS A 145 -7.31 0.67 -6.19
N CYS A 146 -7.45 1.98 -5.92
CA CYS A 146 -8.75 2.60 -5.69
C CYS A 146 -9.66 2.46 -6.93
N GLN A 147 -9.15 2.80 -8.12
CA GLN A 147 -9.90 2.70 -9.36
C GLN A 147 -10.31 1.25 -9.67
N LEU A 148 -9.37 0.31 -9.48
CA LEU A 148 -9.61 -1.11 -9.69
C LEU A 148 -10.70 -1.64 -8.75
N ASP A 149 -10.67 -1.27 -7.48
CA ASP A 149 -11.69 -1.68 -6.50
C ASP A 149 -13.08 -1.17 -6.87
N MET A 150 -13.19 0.09 -7.33
CA MET A 150 -14.44 0.66 -7.80
C MET A 150 -14.98 -0.11 -9.01
N HIS A 151 -14.11 -0.42 -9.97
CA HIS A 151 -14.48 -1.22 -11.15
C HIS A 151 -14.95 -2.63 -10.75
N LEU A 152 -14.24 -3.31 -9.84
CA LEU A 152 -14.61 -4.64 -9.36
C LEU A 152 -15.92 -4.65 -8.58
N LEU A 153 -16.21 -3.61 -7.78
CA LEU A 153 -17.48 -3.49 -7.06
C LEU A 153 -18.64 -3.25 -8.03
N TRP A 154 -18.43 -2.40 -9.04
CA TRP A 154 -19.47 -2.08 -10.02
C TRP A 154 -19.78 -3.24 -10.97
N THR A 155 -18.78 -4.07 -11.27
CA THR A 155 -18.93 -5.23 -12.15
C THR A 155 -19.19 -6.54 -11.41
N ALA A 156 -19.30 -6.51 -10.08
CA ALA A 156 -19.58 -7.68 -9.27
C ALA A 156 -20.94 -8.32 -9.61
N SER A 157 -21.04 -9.63 -9.38
CA SER A 157 -22.29 -10.39 -9.43
C SER A 157 -22.55 -11.05 -8.07
N PRO A 158 -23.61 -10.66 -7.34
CA PRO A 158 -24.55 -9.58 -7.65
C PRO A 158 -23.95 -8.18 -7.45
N LEU A 159 -24.35 -7.21 -8.28
CA LEU A 159 -24.02 -5.79 -8.07
C LEU A 159 -24.69 -5.28 -6.79
N SER A 160 -23.89 -4.71 -5.90
CA SER A 160 -24.34 -4.00 -4.70
C SER A 160 -24.01 -2.52 -4.83
N ILE A 161 -25.02 -1.71 -5.20
CA ILE A 161 -24.90 -0.24 -5.27
C ILE A 161 -24.51 0.32 -3.89
N THR A 162 -25.03 -0.28 -2.81
CA THR A 162 -24.70 0.13 -1.46
C THR A 162 -23.21 -0.06 -1.16
N ASP A 163 -22.64 -1.22 -1.47
CA ASP A 163 -21.21 -1.47 -1.22
C ASP A 163 -20.32 -0.54 -2.06
N PHE A 164 -20.69 -0.32 -3.32
CA PHE A 164 -20.03 0.65 -4.19
C PHE A 164 -20.06 2.05 -3.57
N LEU A 165 -21.23 2.57 -3.20
CA LEU A 165 -21.37 3.93 -2.65
C LEU A 165 -20.67 4.06 -1.30
N VAL A 166 -20.74 3.05 -0.42
CA VAL A 166 -20.02 3.06 0.86
C VAL A 166 -18.52 3.20 0.62
N ARG A 167 -17.96 2.38 -0.27
CA ARG A 167 -16.53 2.37 -0.57
C ARG A 167 -16.09 3.61 -1.34
N PHE A 168 -16.86 4.05 -2.33
CA PHE A 168 -16.61 5.29 -3.07
C PHE A 168 -16.47 6.47 -2.11
N ASN A 169 -17.40 6.57 -1.16
CA ASN A 169 -17.39 7.63 -0.18
C ASN A 169 -16.29 7.48 0.88
N GLU A 170 -15.79 6.27 1.14
CA GLU A 170 -14.59 6.07 1.97
C GLU A 170 -13.35 6.57 1.21
N TYR A 171 -13.23 6.25 -0.07
CA TYR A 171 -12.04 6.57 -0.86
C TYR A 171 -11.99 8.04 -1.28
N PHE A 172 -13.15 8.64 -1.59
CA PHE A 172 -13.27 9.98 -2.17
C PHE A 172 -14.25 10.87 -1.37
N PRO A 173 -14.01 11.10 -0.06
CA PRO A 173 -14.92 11.87 0.77
C PRO A 173 -15.14 13.31 0.27
N SER A 174 -14.16 13.92 -0.40
CA SER A 174 -14.27 15.27 -0.95
C SER A 174 -15.26 15.40 -2.12
N LEU A 175 -15.69 14.28 -2.72
CA LEU A 175 -16.68 14.26 -3.79
C LEU A 175 -18.12 14.08 -3.28
N ASN A 176 -18.31 13.96 -1.96
CA ASN A 176 -19.64 13.81 -1.36
C ASN A 176 -19.91 14.92 -0.35
N GLU A 177 -20.73 15.89 -0.74
CA GLU A 177 -21.16 17.03 0.07
C GLU A 177 -21.97 16.61 1.32
N TYR A 178 -22.56 15.41 1.32
CA TYR A 178 -23.46 14.94 2.38
C TYR A 178 -22.77 14.12 3.47
N ARG A 179 -21.46 13.82 3.34
CA ARG A 179 -20.72 13.06 4.36
C ARG A 179 -19.99 13.97 5.35
N ASN A 180 -20.53 14.08 6.55
CA ASN A 180 -19.81 14.47 7.78
C ASN A 180 -19.02 13.27 8.36
N ILE A 181 -18.22 12.57 7.56
CA ILE A 181 -17.54 11.37 8.08
C ILE A 181 -16.21 11.69 8.74
N GLU A 182 -16.18 11.41 10.05
CA GLU A 182 -15.00 11.49 10.93
C GLU A 182 -13.91 10.45 10.60
N SER A 183 -14.19 9.44 9.77
CA SER A 183 -13.20 8.42 9.39
C SER A 183 -12.54 8.72 8.03
N ASN A 184 -11.40 9.42 8.07
CA ASN A 184 -10.48 9.48 6.94
C ASN A 184 -9.70 8.15 6.85
N PRO A 185 -9.73 7.42 5.71
CA PRO A 185 -8.91 6.24 5.53
C PRO A 185 -7.43 6.55 5.76
N ILE A 186 -6.71 5.61 6.38
CA ILE A 186 -5.30 5.78 6.76
C ILE A 186 -4.43 6.10 5.53
N PHE A 187 -4.76 5.54 4.36
CA PHE A 187 -4.00 5.75 3.13
C PHE A 187 -4.05 7.19 2.58
N ARG A 188 -4.98 8.02 3.06
CA ARG A 188 -5.04 9.45 2.73
C ARG A 188 -4.15 10.29 3.64
N TYR A 189 -3.66 9.73 4.75
CA TYR A 189 -2.80 10.44 5.66
C TYR A 189 -1.43 10.73 5.02
N GLY A 190 -0.98 11.98 5.11
CA GLY A 190 0.31 12.40 4.56
C GLY A 190 0.35 12.55 3.05
N LEU A 191 -0.79 12.57 2.36
CA LEU A 191 -0.86 13.02 0.96
C LEU A 191 -0.68 14.55 0.90
N SER A 192 0.09 15.04 -0.07
CA SER A 192 0.12 16.46 -0.40
C SER A 192 -1.21 16.90 -1.05
N GLU A 193 -1.42 18.21 -1.20
CA GLU A 193 -2.59 18.74 -1.93
C GLU A 193 -2.62 18.23 -3.38
N GLU A 194 -1.47 18.22 -4.06
CA GLU A 194 -1.35 17.70 -5.44
C GLU A 194 -1.68 16.20 -5.51
N GLU A 195 -1.23 15.41 -4.54
CA GLU A 195 -1.51 13.98 -4.49
C GLU A 195 -2.97 13.69 -4.13
N SER A 196 -3.55 14.52 -3.27
CA SER A 196 -4.98 14.46 -2.93
C SER A 196 -5.85 14.83 -4.13
N ALA A 197 -5.44 15.83 -4.92
CA ALA A 197 -6.11 16.19 -6.17
C ALA A 197 -6.07 15.03 -7.18
N LYS A 198 -4.92 14.38 -7.36
CA LYS A 198 -4.83 13.18 -8.21
C LYS A 198 -5.78 12.06 -7.77
N LEU A 199 -5.89 11.82 -6.46
CA LEU A 199 -6.81 10.82 -5.95
C LEU A 199 -8.28 11.24 -6.18
N GLN A 200 -8.58 12.54 -6.11
CA GLN A 200 -9.89 13.08 -6.44
C GLN A 200 -10.23 12.91 -7.93
N ASP A 201 -9.26 13.14 -8.82
CA ASP A 201 -9.43 12.91 -10.26
C ASP A 201 -9.80 11.46 -10.56
N ILE A 202 -9.19 10.49 -9.85
CA ILE A 202 -9.58 9.08 -9.95
C ILE A 202 -11.03 8.86 -9.52
N GLY A 203 -11.49 9.54 -8.47
CA GLY A 203 -12.89 9.49 -8.04
C GLY A 203 -13.83 10.01 -9.13
N LEU A 204 -13.48 11.10 -9.80
CA LEU A 204 -14.24 11.63 -10.93
C LEU A 204 -14.27 10.65 -12.11
N THR A 205 -13.13 10.05 -12.47
CA THR A 205 -13.08 8.99 -13.50
C THR A 205 -13.96 7.79 -13.13
N CYS A 206 -14.07 7.44 -11.85
CA CYS A 206 -14.99 6.38 -11.41
C CYS A 206 -16.46 6.79 -11.58
N CYS A 207 -16.81 8.06 -11.35
CA CYS A 207 -18.15 8.58 -11.62
C CYS A 207 -18.49 8.53 -13.12
N GLU A 208 -17.58 9.01 -13.97
CA GLU A 208 -17.70 8.96 -15.43
C GLU A 208 -17.91 7.52 -15.90
N PHE A 209 -17.07 6.59 -15.43
CA PHE A 209 -17.23 5.16 -15.72
C PHE A 209 -18.63 4.64 -15.35
N VAL A 210 -19.14 4.97 -14.16
CA VAL A 210 -20.49 4.56 -13.74
C VAL A 210 -21.55 5.13 -14.68
N GLN A 211 -21.48 6.43 -14.98
CA GLN A 211 -22.45 7.10 -15.86
C GLN A 211 -22.45 6.48 -17.26
N ASP A 212 -21.27 6.38 -17.89
CA ASP A 212 -21.09 5.82 -19.22
C ASP A 212 -21.56 4.36 -19.27
N SER A 213 -21.26 3.57 -18.24
CA SER A 213 -21.64 2.16 -18.17
C SER A 213 -23.16 1.97 -18.08
N VAL A 214 -23.86 2.85 -17.35
CA VAL A 214 -25.31 2.81 -17.21
C VAL A 214 -25.98 3.26 -18.52
N GLU A 215 -25.51 4.35 -19.12
CA GLU A 215 -26.03 4.85 -20.40
C GLU A 215 -25.89 3.77 -21.48
N TRP A 216 -24.68 3.22 -21.62
CA TRP A 216 -24.42 2.13 -22.56
C TRP A 216 -25.32 0.91 -22.30
N ALA A 217 -25.49 0.50 -21.03
CA ALA A 217 -26.34 -0.64 -20.72
C ALA A 217 -27.81 -0.39 -21.00
N MET A 218 -28.30 0.85 -20.86
CA MET A 218 -29.67 1.22 -21.22
C MET A 218 -29.90 1.11 -22.74
N GLU A 219 -28.90 1.47 -23.56
CA GLU A 219 -28.96 1.37 -25.02
C GLU A 219 -28.84 -0.07 -25.54
N ASN A 220 -28.08 -0.91 -24.84
CA ASN A 220 -27.76 -2.28 -25.29
C ASN A 220 -28.60 -3.36 -24.60
N LYS A 221 -29.51 -2.98 -23.70
CA LYS A 221 -30.41 -3.90 -23.01
C LYS A 221 -31.51 -4.39 -23.96
N GLY A 222 -31.68 -5.72 -24.06
CA GLY A 222 -32.81 -6.31 -24.75
C GLY A 222 -34.14 -6.18 -23.97
N ASP A 223 -35.27 -6.31 -24.68
CA ASP A 223 -36.59 -6.27 -24.07
C ASP A 223 -36.72 -7.27 -22.91
N GLY A 224 -37.09 -6.78 -21.72
CA GLY A 224 -37.27 -7.59 -20.52
C GLY A 224 -35.99 -8.02 -19.79
N GLN A 225 -34.79 -7.75 -20.34
CA GLN A 225 -33.52 -8.07 -19.69
C GLN A 225 -33.28 -7.14 -18.48
N ARG A 226 -32.62 -7.60 -17.41
CA ARG A 226 -32.23 -6.72 -16.30
C ARG A 226 -30.90 -6.03 -16.64
N LEU A 227 -30.70 -4.79 -16.20
CA LEU A 227 -29.43 -4.07 -16.41
C LEU A 227 -28.24 -4.84 -15.86
N HIS A 228 -28.44 -5.53 -14.74
CA HIS A 228 -27.43 -6.40 -14.15
C HIS A 228 -26.92 -7.46 -15.13
N ASP A 229 -27.81 -8.09 -15.90
CA ASP A 229 -27.44 -9.16 -16.84
C ASP A 229 -26.61 -8.59 -18.00
N VAL A 230 -26.85 -7.33 -18.36
CA VAL A 230 -26.09 -6.61 -19.40
C VAL A 230 -24.65 -6.36 -18.94
N PHE A 231 -24.44 -5.97 -17.67
CA PHE A 231 -23.10 -5.75 -17.11
C PHE A 231 -22.23 -7.01 -17.04
N GLN A 232 -22.85 -8.20 -17.01
CA GLN A 232 -22.14 -9.48 -16.99
C GLN A 232 -21.83 -10.03 -18.39
N GLY A 233 -22.33 -9.38 -19.45
CA GLY A 233 -22.10 -9.80 -20.83
C GLY A 233 -20.67 -9.56 -21.29
N GLU A 234 -20.19 -10.41 -22.21
CA GLU A 234 -18.84 -10.28 -22.80
C GLU A 234 -18.64 -8.90 -23.46
N GLN A 235 -19.65 -8.41 -24.17
CA GLN A 235 -19.60 -7.10 -24.82
C GLN A 235 -19.38 -5.96 -23.81
N PHE A 236 -20.01 -6.02 -22.63
CA PHE A 236 -19.79 -5.04 -21.59
C PHE A 236 -18.34 -5.10 -21.08
N GLN A 237 -17.81 -6.30 -20.85
CA GLN A 237 -16.43 -6.49 -20.38
C GLN A 237 -15.39 -6.06 -21.42
N GLU A 238 -15.71 -6.17 -22.71
CA GLU A 238 -14.86 -5.69 -23.81
C GLU A 238 -14.85 -4.16 -23.95
N THR A 239 -16.01 -3.52 -23.77
CA THR A 239 -16.18 -2.06 -23.81
C THR A 239 -15.60 -1.40 -22.57
N PHE A 240 -15.96 -1.92 -21.39
CA PHE A 240 -15.59 -1.39 -20.08
C PHE A 240 -14.53 -2.24 -19.41
N ARG A 241 -13.36 -2.29 -20.06
CA ARG A 241 -12.24 -3.11 -19.60
C ARG A 241 -11.77 -2.70 -18.21
N ARG A 242 -11.29 -3.71 -17.49
CA ARG A 242 -10.60 -3.53 -16.22
C ARG A 242 -9.47 -2.49 -16.35
N PRO A 243 -9.36 -1.53 -15.42
CA PRO A 243 -8.41 -0.40 -15.55
C PRO A 243 -6.94 -0.84 -15.52
N CYS A 244 -6.63 -1.99 -14.92
CA CYS A 244 -5.29 -2.53 -14.83
C CYS A 244 -5.32 -4.06 -14.77
N GLN A 245 -4.28 -4.70 -15.31
CA GLN A 245 -4.07 -6.14 -15.18
C GLN A 245 -3.38 -6.48 -13.85
N ASP A 246 -3.74 -7.61 -13.24
CA ASP A 246 -3.15 -8.03 -11.95
C ASP A 246 -1.61 -8.12 -11.99
N ALA A 247 -1.04 -8.57 -13.12
CA ALA A 247 0.41 -8.65 -13.29
C ALA A 247 1.10 -7.27 -13.28
N GLN A 248 0.45 -6.24 -13.82
CA GLN A 248 1.01 -4.88 -13.88
C GLN A 248 1.06 -4.27 -12.48
N ILE A 249 -0.05 -4.33 -11.73
CA ILE A 249 -0.11 -3.81 -10.37
C ILE A 249 0.79 -4.62 -9.41
N TYR A 250 0.87 -5.94 -9.58
CA TYR A 250 1.81 -6.79 -8.84
C TYR A 250 3.26 -6.34 -9.07
N SER A 251 3.65 -6.08 -10.32
CA SER A 251 5.00 -5.65 -10.65
C SER A 251 5.35 -4.30 -10.01
N LEU A 252 4.41 -3.34 -10.03
CA LEU A 252 4.60 -2.03 -9.41
C LEU A 252 4.73 -2.15 -7.88
N ILE A 253 3.84 -2.92 -7.25
CA ILE A 253 3.89 -3.18 -5.81
C ILE A 253 5.21 -3.85 -5.43
N LYS A 254 5.62 -4.90 -6.16
CA LYS A 254 6.89 -5.57 -5.91
C LYS A 254 8.08 -4.61 -6.00
N PHE A 255 8.14 -3.82 -7.07
CA PHE A 255 9.20 -2.83 -7.26
C PHE A 255 9.26 -1.81 -6.11
N PHE A 256 8.11 -1.34 -5.63
CA PHE A 256 8.01 -0.47 -4.47
C PHE A 256 8.50 -1.17 -3.19
N LEU A 257 8.01 -2.37 -2.89
CA LEU A 257 8.36 -3.10 -1.67
C LEU A 257 9.84 -3.50 -1.61
N ASP A 258 10.44 -3.89 -2.72
CA ASP A 258 11.87 -4.23 -2.78
C ASP A 258 12.74 -3.01 -2.40
N HIS A 259 12.31 -1.79 -2.78
CA HIS A 259 12.96 -0.57 -2.34
C HIS A 259 12.76 -0.29 -0.84
N VAL A 260 11.54 -0.43 -0.34
CA VAL A 260 11.24 -0.22 1.10
C VAL A 260 12.03 -1.20 1.96
N ALA A 261 12.09 -2.47 1.57
CA ALA A 261 12.89 -3.50 2.26
C ALA A 261 14.37 -3.15 2.30
N LEU A 262 14.95 -2.80 1.15
CA LEU A 262 16.36 -2.45 1.03
C LEU A 262 16.70 -1.22 1.88
N ALA A 263 15.84 -0.19 1.83
CA ALA A 263 16.03 1.04 2.57
C ALA A 263 15.95 0.79 4.09
N ALA A 264 14.91 0.08 4.54
CA ALA A 264 14.70 -0.22 5.96
C ALA A 264 15.83 -1.10 6.52
N LYS A 265 16.25 -2.14 5.79
CA LYS A 265 17.36 -3.01 6.18
C LYS A 265 18.67 -2.23 6.27
N GLY A 266 19.02 -1.48 5.22
CA GLY A 266 20.29 -0.74 5.17
C GLY A 266 20.39 0.30 6.27
N VAL A 267 19.30 1.00 6.60
CA VAL A 267 19.29 1.95 7.73
C VAL A 267 19.39 1.22 9.07
N ASN A 268 18.64 0.14 9.29
CA ASN A 268 18.71 -0.60 10.55
C ASN A 268 20.13 -1.17 10.80
N GLU A 269 20.80 -1.70 9.78
CA GLU A 269 22.16 -2.24 9.91
C GLU A 269 23.18 -1.17 10.33
N MET A 270 23.04 0.07 9.83
CA MET A 270 23.92 1.18 10.20
C MET A 270 23.79 1.61 11.67
N PHE A 271 22.61 1.43 12.28
CA PHE A 271 22.37 1.90 13.65
C PHE A 271 22.50 0.80 14.71
N ILE A 272 22.30 -0.47 14.34
CA ILE A 272 22.51 -1.60 15.27
C ILE A 272 24.00 -1.86 15.50
N GLN A 273 24.87 -1.58 14.52
CA GLN A 273 26.33 -1.75 14.66
C GLN A 273 27.01 -0.73 15.58
N ASN A 274 26.27 0.26 16.10
CA ASN A 274 26.78 1.33 16.95
C ASN A 274 26.29 1.25 18.41
N GLU A 275 25.65 0.15 18.82
CA GLU A 275 25.17 -0.09 20.21
C GLU A 275 26.09 -1.00 21.05
N ASP A 276 27.22 -1.47 20.51
CA ASP A 276 28.28 -2.21 21.22
C ASP A 276 29.50 -1.31 21.53
#